data_AF-A0AAJ1X2N6-F1
#
_entry.id   AF-A0AAJ1X2N6-F1
#
_cell.length_a   1.000
_cell.length_b   1.000
_cell.length_c   1.000
_cell.angle_alpha   90.00
_cell.angle_beta   90.00
_cell.angle_gamma   90.00
#
_symmetry.space_group_name_H-M   'P 1'
#
loop_
_entity.id
_entity.type
_entity.pdbx_description
1 polymer ?
#
loop_
_entity_poly.entity_id
_entity_poly.type
_entity_poly.pdbx_seq_one_letter_code
_entity_poly.pdbx_strand_id
1 'polypeptide(L)'
;MSNDPCPFCIIVKGEDSSARVLYRDQDVTAFFPLMPATRGHTLVIPNRHVAEHVDLTDAESRQLGSAVRRTAIGVRSAVSPDGINIIQSTGSAATQTIPHVHFHVVPRWSDDDVSLVWPDRAAEDPDAQDQTLALVRSVLPFGSSDVSPEDRRQHLSFIQAVVTRMSQASSSAKTWLLPIVTLTYGYAVTKQQWVVAVMGLIAVIIFGVLDANYLKQERAFRKLYDRVAVGSAIPAFSMNPALAGPAGAKVNYWPDWEDLRSWAVAPVYGPLLLGGIAIAVWAHCQ
;
A
#
# COMPACT_ATOMS: atom_id res chain seq x y z
N MET A 1 16.63 -29.85 -23.65
CA MET A 1 15.43 -29.27 -24.29
C MET A 1 15.06 -30.22 -25.41
N SER A 2 13.87 -30.83 -25.36
CA SER A 2 13.47 -31.76 -26.41
C SER A 2 13.40 -31.00 -27.73
N ASN A 3 13.98 -31.58 -28.79
CA ASN A 3 14.05 -31.03 -30.13
C ASN A 3 12.71 -31.20 -30.88
N ASP A 4 11.61 -31.32 -30.13
CA ASP A 4 10.30 -31.62 -30.68
C ASP A 4 9.70 -30.34 -31.29
N PRO A 5 9.05 -30.45 -32.46
CA PRO A 5 8.43 -29.30 -33.10
C PRO A 5 7.34 -28.71 -32.17
N CYS A 6 7.30 -27.38 -32.05
CA CYS A 6 6.32 -26.70 -31.21
C CYS A 6 4.88 -27.06 -31.64
N PRO A 7 4.05 -27.62 -30.74
CA PRO A 7 2.69 -28.07 -31.09
C PRO A 7 1.80 -26.91 -31.54
N PHE A 8 1.99 -25.72 -30.98
CA PHE A 8 1.22 -24.54 -31.38
C PHE A 8 1.59 -24.06 -32.79
N CYS A 9 2.86 -24.19 -33.20
CA CYS A 9 3.23 -23.89 -34.58
C CYS A 9 2.57 -24.85 -35.59
N ILE A 10 2.43 -26.12 -35.23
CA ILE A 10 1.71 -27.11 -36.05
C ILE A 10 0.23 -26.70 -36.19
N ILE A 11 -0.41 -26.28 -35.10
CA ILE A 11 -1.78 -25.76 -35.11
C ILE A 11 -1.90 -24.49 -35.97
N VAL A 12 -0.97 -23.55 -35.85
CA VAL A 12 -0.96 -22.30 -36.67
C VAL A 12 -0.83 -22.63 -38.16
N LYS A 13 0.03 -23.59 -38.53
CA LYS A 13 0.18 -24.06 -39.92
C LYS A 13 -1.02 -24.85 -40.44
N GLY A 14 -1.92 -25.28 -39.55
CA GLY A 14 -3.06 -26.13 -39.92
C GLY A 14 -2.67 -27.59 -40.18
N GLU A 15 -1.53 -28.02 -39.63
CA GLU A 15 -1.00 -29.39 -39.78
C GLU A 15 -1.57 -30.35 -38.73
N ASP A 16 -2.26 -29.84 -37.70
CA ASP A 16 -2.98 -30.63 -36.70
C ASP A 16 -4.48 -30.73 -37.03
N SER A 17 -4.89 -31.89 -37.55
CA SER A 17 -6.29 -32.19 -37.89
C SER A 17 -7.20 -32.40 -36.67
N SER A 18 -6.64 -32.60 -35.48
CA SER A 18 -7.39 -32.80 -34.25
C SER A 18 -7.76 -31.48 -33.57
N ALA A 19 -7.03 -30.40 -33.88
CA ALA A 19 -7.21 -29.09 -33.28
C ALA A 19 -8.62 -28.52 -33.53
N ARG A 20 -9.24 -27.97 -32.46
CA ARG A 20 -10.54 -27.28 -32.53
C ARG A 20 -10.29 -25.77 -32.57
N VAL A 21 -10.02 -25.27 -33.77
CA VAL A 21 -9.75 -23.85 -34.02
C VAL A 21 -11.05 -23.05 -34.05
N LEU A 22 -11.12 -21.97 -33.27
CA LEU A 22 -12.25 -21.04 -33.24
C LEU A 22 -12.13 -20.06 -34.40
N TYR A 23 -10.95 -19.45 -34.53
CA TYR A 23 -10.62 -18.59 -35.66
C TYR A 23 -9.10 -18.49 -35.81
N ARG A 24 -8.70 -18.07 -37.01
CA ARG A 24 -7.33 -17.67 -37.34
C ARG A 24 -7.41 -16.37 -38.11
N ASP A 25 -6.65 -15.38 -37.67
CA ASP A 25 -6.37 -14.17 -38.44
C ASP A 25 -4.87 -14.14 -38.83
N GLN A 26 -4.42 -13.03 -39.41
CA GLN A 26 -3.05 -12.89 -39.88
C GLN A 26 -2.01 -13.03 -38.75
N ASP A 27 -2.34 -12.58 -37.54
CA ASP A 27 -1.37 -12.41 -36.46
C ASP A 27 -1.64 -13.34 -35.28
N VAL A 28 -2.87 -13.84 -35.12
CA VAL A 28 -3.34 -14.60 -33.96
C VAL A 28 -4.18 -15.82 -34.38
N THR A 29 -4.02 -16.91 -33.62
CA THR A 29 -4.89 -18.09 -33.69
C THR A 29 -5.54 -18.34 -32.34
N ALA A 30 -6.84 -18.64 -32.33
CA ALA A 30 -7.57 -19.05 -31.12
C ALA A 30 -8.17 -20.45 -31.29
N PHE A 31 -8.00 -21.31 -30.28
CA PHE A 31 -8.39 -22.72 -30.35
C PHE A 31 -8.61 -23.31 -28.95
N PHE A 32 -9.33 -24.44 -28.85
CA PHE A 32 -9.44 -25.14 -27.57
C PHE A 32 -8.18 -25.96 -27.26
N PRO A 33 -7.70 -25.95 -26.00
CA PRO A 33 -6.62 -26.85 -25.59
C PRO A 33 -7.10 -28.31 -25.64
N LEU A 34 -6.16 -29.24 -25.70
CA LEU A 34 -6.45 -30.69 -25.68
C LEU A 34 -7.17 -31.12 -24.39
N MET A 35 -6.83 -30.48 -23.26
CA MET A 35 -7.46 -30.70 -21.96
C MET A 35 -8.02 -29.38 -21.43
N PRO A 36 -9.27 -29.03 -21.77
CA PRO A 36 -9.94 -27.85 -21.25
C PRO A 36 -10.17 -27.96 -19.74
N ALA A 37 -9.69 -26.95 -18.99
CA ALA A 37 -9.99 -26.81 -17.56
C ALA A 37 -11.50 -26.66 -17.27
N THR A 38 -12.22 -25.93 -18.14
CA THR A 38 -13.67 -25.75 -18.06
C THR A 38 -14.28 -25.69 -19.46
N ARG A 39 -15.61 -25.77 -19.55
CA ARG A 39 -16.34 -25.60 -20.82
C ARG A 39 -16.03 -24.22 -21.42
N GLY A 40 -15.53 -24.21 -22.65
CA GLY A 40 -15.21 -22.98 -23.38
C GLY A 40 -13.81 -22.42 -23.11
N HIS A 41 -12.98 -23.11 -22.31
CA HIS A 41 -11.57 -22.76 -22.15
C HIS A 41 -10.90 -22.68 -23.53
N THR A 42 -10.42 -21.50 -23.88
CA THR A 42 -9.80 -21.19 -25.16
C THR A 42 -8.37 -20.69 -24.96
N LEU A 43 -7.44 -21.14 -25.79
CA LEU A 43 -6.10 -20.57 -25.93
C LEU A 43 -6.09 -19.53 -27.04
N VAL A 44 -5.42 -18.39 -26.81
CA VAL A 44 -5.15 -17.35 -27.81
C VAL A 44 -3.64 -17.15 -27.92
N ILE A 45 -3.09 -17.34 -29.11
CA ILE A 45 -1.63 -17.36 -29.35
C ILE A 45 -1.25 -16.44 -30.51
N PRO A 46 -0.06 -15.79 -30.50
CA PRO A 46 0.49 -15.20 -31.70
C PRO A 46 0.84 -16.29 -32.72
N ASN A 47 0.67 -16.00 -34.01
CA ASN A 47 1.06 -16.91 -35.09
C ASN A 47 2.58 -17.05 -35.20
N ARG A 48 3.33 -15.97 -34.89
CA ARG A 48 4.79 -16.03 -34.73
C ARG A 48 5.12 -16.84 -33.48
N HIS A 49 6.12 -17.71 -33.58
CA HIS A 49 6.68 -18.40 -32.43
C HIS A 49 7.46 -17.41 -31.56
N VAL A 50 6.98 -17.20 -30.34
CA VAL A 50 7.61 -16.35 -29.33
C VAL A 50 7.56 -17.12 -28.02
N ALA A 51 8.71 -17.44 -27.42
CA ALA A 51 8.74 -18.32 -26.25
C ALA A 51 8.14 -17.65 -25.02
N GLU A 52 8.50 -16.39 -24.77
CA GLU A 52 8.13 -15.65 -23.57
C GLU A 52 7.40 -14.35 -23.90
N HIS A 53 6.50 -13.91 -23.01
CA HIS A 53 5.69 -12.71 -23.24
C HIS A 53 6.53 -11.44 -23.36
N VAL A 54 7.66 -11.40 -22.66
CA VAL A 54 8.60 -10.25 -22.64
C VAL A 54 9.31 -10.05 -23.99
N ASP A 55 9.30 -11.05 -24.88
CA ASP A 55 9.93 -11.01 -26.21
C ASP A 55 8.94 -10.64 -27.33
N LEU A 56 7.69 -10.30 -26.98
CA LEU A 56 6.73 -9.76 -27.93
C LEU A 56 7.11 -8.33 -28.32
N THR A 57 6.90 -8.00 -29.58
CA THR A 57 6.94 -6.60 -30.01
C THR A 57 5.70 -5.86 -29.47
N ASP A 58 5.78 -4.54 -29.34
CA ASP A 58 4.62 -3.74 -28.91
C ASP A 58 3.41 -3.91 -29.84
N ALA A 59 3.63 -4.13 -31.14
CA ALA A 59 2.57 -4.35 -32.11
C ALA A 59 1.84 -5.67 -31.83
N GLU A 60 2.60 -6.76 -31.66
CA GLU A 60 2.05 -8.08 -31.33
C GLU A 60 1.33 -8.07 -29.99
N SER A 61 1.91 -7.41 -28.96
CA SER A 61 1.27 -7.28 -27.65
C SER A 61 -0.10 -6.59 -27.73
N ARG A 62 -0.22 -5.52 -28.54
CA ARG A 62 -1.50 -4.83 -28.76
C ARG A 62 -2.51 -5.72 -29.49
N GLN A 63 -2.07 -6.38 -30.56
CA GLN A 63 -2.94 -7.26 -31.34
C GLN A 63 -3.43 -8.46 -30.53
N LEU A 64 -2.52 -9.12 -29.80
CA LEU A 64 -2.81 -10.27 -28.96
C LEU A 64 -3.75 -9.88 -27.81
N GLY A 65 -3.52 -8.75 -27.14
CA GLY A 65 -4.42 -8.23 -26.12
C GLY A 65 -5.84 -7.95 -26.66
N SER A 66 -5.94 -7.38 -27.86
CA SER A 66 -7.23 -7.17 -28.54
C SER A 66 -7.93 -8.49 -28.86
N ALA A 67 -7.18 -9.49 -29.34
CA ALA A 67 -7.70 -10.81 -29.66
C ALA A 67 -8.17 -11.58 -28.42
N VAL A 68 -7.43 -11.51 -27.30
CA VAL A 68 -7.83 -12.07 -26.00
C VAL A 68 -9.14 -11.46 -25.54
N ARG A 69 -9.28 -10.12 -25.61
CA ARG A 69 -10.52 -9.43 -25.26
C ARG A 69 -11.69 -9.87 -26.13
N ARG A 70 -11.52 -9.94 -27.46
CA ARG A 70 -12.58 -10.40 -28.39
C ARG A 70 -13.00 -11.83 -28.11
N THR A 71 -12.02 -12.71 -27.87
CA THR A 71 -12.27 -14.11 -27.51
C THR A 71 -13.04 -14.23 -26.21
N ALA A 72 -12.65 -13.49 -25.16
CA ALA A 72 -13.36 -13.47 -23.89
C ALA A 72 -14.81 -13.01 -24.02
N ILE A 73 -15.08 -12.00 -24.86
CA ILE A 73 -16.46 -11.55 -25.17
C ILE A 73 -17.25 -12.68 -25.84
N GLY A 74 -16.69 -13.29 -26.89
CA GLY A 74 -17.36 -14.37 -27.62
C GLY A 74 -17.64 -15.58 -26.74
N VAL A 75 -16.65 -16.00 -25.94
CA VAL A 75 -16.78 -17.08 -24.97
C VAL A 75 -17.86 -16.75 -23.93
N ARG A 76 -17.85 -15.54 -23.35
CA ARG A 76 -18.87 -15.11 -22.38
C ARG A 76 -20.28 -15.19 -22.96
N SER A 77 -20.46 -14.71 -24.19
CA SER A 77 -21.75 -14.74 -24.88
C SER A 77 -22.21 -16.15 -25.23
N ALA A 78 -21.29 -17.07 -25.53
CA ALA A 78 -21.60 -18.42 -25.99
C ALA A 78 -21.92 -19.40 -24.87
N VAL A 79 -21.29 -19.27 -23.70
CA VAL A 79 -21.45 -20.24 -22.59
C VAL A 79 -21.96 -19.63 -21.29
N SER A 80 -22.18 -18.32 -21.24
CA SER A 80 -22.79 -17.60 -20.08
C SER A 80 -22.17 -17.96 -18.73
N PRO A 81 -20.85 -17.80 -18.53
CA PRO A 81 -20.20 -18.07 -17.26
C PRO A 81 -20.44 -16.95 -16.24
N ASP A 82 -20.26 -17.25 -14.95
CA ASP A 82 -20.30 -16.27 -13.85
C ASP A 82 -19.09 -15.31 -13.91
N GLY A 83 -17.95 -15.81 -14.42
CA GLY A 83 -16.72 -15.04 -14.58
C GLY A 83 -15.81 -15.59 -15.67
N ILE A 84 -14.68 -14.92 -15.91
CA ILE A 84 -13.62 -15.38 -16.81
C ILE A 84 -12.27 -15.08 -16.18
N ASN A 85 -11.39 -16.07 -16.12
CA ASN A 85 -9.97 -15.83 -15.89
C ASN A 85 -9.24 -15.65 -17.22
N ILE A 86 -8.35 -14.66 -17.27
CA ILE A 86 -7.35 -14.51 -18.32
C ILE A 86 -6.00 -14.82 -17.69
N ILE A 87 -5.36 -15.91 -18.09
CA ILE A 87 -4.13 -16.39 -17.47
C ILE A 87 -3.05 -16.49 -18.55
N GLN A 88 -1.87 -15.98 -18.26
CA GLN A 88 -0.68 -16.17 -19.08
C GLN A 88 0.51 -16.38 -18.16
N SER A 89 1.34 -17.35 -18.51
CA SER A 89 2.52 -17.74 -17.76
C SER A 89 3.77 -17.54 -18.58
N THR A 90 4.76 -16.85 -18.02
CA THR A 90 6.08 -16.64 -18.62
C THR A 90 7.14 -17.35 -17.79
N GLY A 91 7.79 -18.34 -18.37
CA GLY A 91 8.77 -19.19 -17.70
C GLY A 91 8.13 -20.37 -16.94
N SER A 92 8.92 -21.43 -16.76
CA SER A 92 8.47 -22.69 -16.15
C SER A 92 8.04 -22.54 -14.69
N ALA A 93 8.72 -21.67 -13.92
CA ALA A 93 8.36 -21.36 -12.54
C ALA A 93 6.95 -20.72 -12.43
N ALA A 94 6.52 -20.00 -13.47
CA ALA A 94 5.17 -19.46 -13.58
C ALA A 94 4.16 -20.46 -14.18
N THR A 95 4.52 -21.74 -14.29
CA THR A 95 3.72 -22.86 -14.85
C THR A 95 3.58 -22.90 -16.37
N GLN A 96 4.44 -22.20 -17.12
CA GLN A 96 4.46 -22.32 -18.57
C GLN A 96 5.00 -23.69 -19.01
N THR A 97 4.19 -24.48 -19.71
CA THR A 97 4.58 -25.82 -20.19
C THR A 97 4.99 -25.83 -21.65
N ILE A 98 4.35 -25.01 -22.49
CA ILE A 98 4.70 -24.83 -23.91
C ILE A 98 5.42 -23.49 -24.09
N PRO A 99 6.68 -23.46 -24.56
CA PRO A 99 7.45 -22.24 -24.80
C PRO A 99 6.99 -21.56 -26.10
N HIS A 100 5.73 -21.16 -26.13
CA HIS A 100 5.11 -20.33 -27.14
C HIS A 100 4.02 -19.55 -26.40
N VAL A 101 4.06 -18.22 -26.41
CA VAL A 101 3.11 -17.36 -25.69
C VAL A 101 1.67 -17.80 -25.93
N HIS A 102 0.92 -18.01 -24.86
CA HIS A 102 -0.48 -18.37 -24.93
C HIS A 102 -1.23 -17.75 -23.76
N PHE A 103 -2.38 -17.16 -24.07
CA PHE A 103 -3.33 -16.67 -23.09
C PHE A 103 -4.46 -17.68 -22.96
N HIS A 104 -4.71 -18.15 -21.74
CA HIS A 104 -5.89 -18.91 -21.40
C HIS A 104 -7.06 -17.96 -21.15
N VAL A 105 -8.16 -18.17 -21.87
CA VAL A 105 -9.47 -17.58 -21.59
C VAL A 105 -10.31 -18.68 -20.96
N VAL A 106 -10.45 -18.66 -19.65
CA VAL A 106 -11.09 -19.74 -18.86
C VAL A 106 -12.41 -19.24 -18.28
N PRO A 107 -13.56 -19.66 -18.83
CA PRO A 107 -14.88 -19.43 -18.23
C PRO A 107 -14.98 -20.05 -16.84
N ARG A 108 -15.60 -19.33 -15.91
CA ARG A 108 -15.73 -19.72 -14.50
C ARG A 108 -17.18 -19.79 -14.05
N TRP A 109 -17.48 -20.78 -13.23
CA TRP A 109 -18.74 -20.91 -12.50
C TRP A 109 -18.45 -21.01 -11.01
N SER A 110 -19.42 -20.58 -10.20
CA SER A 110 -19.28 -20.55 -8.74
C SER A 110 -18.98 -21.93 -8.12
N ASP A 111 -19.30 -23.01 -8.83
CA ASP A 111 -19.16 -24.41 -8.44
C ASP A 111 -18.17 -25.21 -9.31
N ASP A 112 -17.29 -24.54 -10.08
CA ASP A 112 -16.27 -25.25 -10.86
C ASP A 112 -15.06 -25.71 -10.02
N ASP A 113 -14.29 -26.66 -10.57
CA ASP A 113 -13.14 -27.28 -9.89
C ASP A 113 -11.83 -26.48 -10.03
N VAL A 114 -11.85 -25.29 -10.65
CA VAL A 114 -10.62 -24.52 -10.92
C VAL A 114 -10.22 -23.74 -9.67
N SER A 115 -9.11 -24.13 -9.04
CA SER A 115 -8.54 -23.40 -7.91
C SER A 115 -7.42 -22.46 -8.35
N LEU A 116 -7.52 -21.19 -7.93
CA LEU A 116 -6.44 -20.21 -8.01
C LEU A 116 -6.20 -19.70 -6.59
N VAL A 117 -5.08 -20.11 -5.98
CA VAL A 117 -4.79 -19.85 -4.57
C VAL A 117 -3.81 -18.68 -4.46
N TRP A 118 -4.23 -17.61 -3.77
CA TRP A 118 -3.34 -16.56 -3.31
C TRP A 118 -2.92 -16.86 -1.88
N PRO A 119 -1.64 -16.69 -1.53
CA PRO A 119 -1.19 -16.90 -0.16
C PRO A 119 -1.78 -15.83 0.78
N ASP A 120 -2.17 -16.24 1.99
CA ASP A 120 -2.78 -15.35 3.00
C ASP A 120 -1.79 -14.33 3.60
N ARG A 121 -0.48 -14.52 3.40
CA ARG A 121 0.58 -13.69 4.00
C ARG A 121 1.26 -12.84 2.95
N ALA A 122 1.56 -11.60 3.33
CA ALA A 122 2.42 -10.72 2.54
C ALA A 122 3.81 -11.34 2.38
N ALA A 123 4.35 -11.30 1.16
CA ALA A 123 5.68 -11.81 0.85
C ALA A 123 6.79 -10.90 1.40
N GLU A 124 6.51 -9.60 1.57
CA GLU A 124 7.45 -8.57 2.00
C GLU A 124 6.83 -7.72 3.10
N ASP A 125 7.66 -7.21 4.02
CA ASP A 125 7.27 -6.14 4.95
C ASP A 125 7.33 -4.76 4.26
N PRO A 126 6.78 -3.68 4.85
CA PRO A 126 6.73 -2.36 4.21
C PRO A 126 8.10 -1.78 3.84
N ASP A 127 9.15 -2.00 4.65
CA ASP A 127 10.49 -1.45 4.38
C ASP A 127 11.16 -2.19 3.22
N ALA A 128 10.96 -3.51 3.12
CA ALA A 128 11.40 -4.32 1.99
C ALA A 128 10.66 -3.93 0.69
N GLN A 129 9.35 -3.70 0.79
CA GLN A 129 8.53 -3.28 -0.36
C GLN A 129 8.98 -1.94 -0.94
N ASP A 130 9.34 -0.97 -0.09
CA ASP A 130 9.88 0.32 -0.52
C ASP A 130 11.23 0.18 -1.25
N GLN A 131 12.08 -0.75 -0.81
CA GLN A 131 13.34 -1.06 -1.49
C GLN A 131 13.10 -1.70 -2.85
N THR A 132 12.21 -2.70 -2.93
CA THR A 132 11.82 -3.35 -4.19
C THR A 132 11.23 -2.33 -5.16
N LEU A 133 10.36 -1.42 -4.69
CA LEU A 133 9.80 -0.34 -5.49
C LEU A 133 10.88 0.55 -6.11
N ALA A 134 11.87 0.97 -5.32
CA ALA A 134 12.96 1.79 -5.80
C ALA A 134 13.80 1.08 -6.88
N LEU A 135 14.08 -0.22 -6.68
CA LEU A 135 14.80 -1.05 -7.65
C LEU A 135 14.03 -1.20 -8.97
N VAL A 136 12.74 -1.54 -8.91
CA VAL A 136 11.93 -1.70 -10.13
C VAL A 136 11.81 -0.37 -10.88
N ARG A 137 11.60 0.75 -10.18
CA ARG A 137 11.53 2.08 -10.81
C ARG A 137 12.83 2.50 -11.50
N SER A 138 13.99 2.06 -11.02
CA SER A 138 15.27 2.44 -11.63
C SER A 138 15.52 1.77 -12.98
N VAL A 139 14.84 0.66 -13.27
CA VAL A 139 15.00 -0.12 -14.50
C VAL A 139 13.81 0.00 -15.46
N LEU A 140 12.66 0.48 -15.00
CA LEU A 140 11.48 0.63 -15.85
C LEU A 140 11.74 1.66 -16.96
N PRO A 141 11.37 1.35 -18.22
CA PRO A 141 11.59 2.23 -19.37
C PRO A 141 10.63 3.43 -19.40
N PHE A 142 9.65 3.45 -18.50
CA PHE A 142 8.88 4.65 -18.22
C PHE A 142 9.82 5.60 -17.49
N GLY A 143 10.30 6.63 -18.20
CA GLY A 143 11.10 7.68 -17.58
C GLY A 143 10.44 8.07 -16.26
N SER A 144 11.24 8.24 -15.20
CA SER A 144 10.76 8.76 -13.93
C SER A 144 9.83 9.91 -14.27
N SER A 145 8.53 9.75 -14.05
CA SER A 145 7.60 10.85 -14.31
C SER A 145 8.14 11.99 -13.49
N ASP A 146 8.76 12.99 -14.15
CA ASP A 146 9.26 14.18 -13.48
C ASP A 146 8.10 14.62 -12.60
N VAL A 147 8.31 14.58 -11.28
CA VAL A 147 7.22 14.76 -10.31
C VAL A 147 6.52 16.04 -10.71
N SER A 148 5.27 15.91 -11.18
CA SER A 148 4.58 17.05 -11.74
C SER A 148 4.50 18.13 -10.67
N PRO A 149 4.54 19.43 -11.03
CA PRO A 149 4.20 20.47 -10.08
C PRO A 149 2.85 20.21 -9.38
N GLU A 150 1.93 19.49 -10.03
CA GLU A 150 0.69 19.01 -9.40
C GLU A 150 0.95 17.93 -8.34
N ASP A 151 1.71 16.89 -8.66
CA ASP A 151 2.04 15.81 -7.73
C ASP A 151 2.75 16.35 -6.49
N ARG A 152 3.65 17.33 -6.67
CA ARG A 152 4.32 18.02 -5.58
C ARG A 152 3.34 18.82 -4.71
N ARG A 153 2.40 19.54 -5.32
CA ARG A 153 1.33 20.26 -4.59
C ARG A 153 0.45 19.29 -3.80
N GLN A 154 0.12 18.14 -4.38
CA GLN A 154 -0.67 17.11 -3.72
C GLN A 154 0.11 16.44 -2.58
N HIS A 155 1.41 16.17 -2.76
CA HIS A 155 2.27 15.66 -1.69
C HIS A 155 2.34 16.63 -0.50
N LEU A 156 2.52 17.93 -0.78
CA LEU A 156 2.49 18.97 0.25
C LEU A 156 1.13 19.03 0.97
N SER A 157 0.02 18.87 0.25
CA SER A 157 -1.32 18.88 0.86
C SER A 157 -1.53 17.68 1.81
N PHE A 158 -1.01 16.51 1.47
CA PHE A 158 -1.04 15.33 2.35
C PHE A 158 -0.22 15.53 3.62
N ILE A 159 0.99 16.08 3.50
CA ILE A 159 1.84 16.40 4.66
C ILE A 159 1.13 17.44 5.55
N GLN A 160 0.57 18.49 4.94
CA GLN A 160 -0.16 19.53 5.65
C GLN A 160 -1.37 18.97 6.40
N ALA A 161 -2.09 18.01 5.82
CA ALA A 161 -3.21 17.35 6.49
C ALA A 161 -2.77 16.63 7.78
N VAL A 162 -1.61 15.96 7.76
CA VAL A 162 -1.05 15.32 8.98
C VAL A 162 -0.67 16.36 10.03
N VAL A 163 0.01 17.44 9.64
CA VAL A 163 0.36 18.55 10.54
C VAL A 163 -0.89 19.12 11.22
N THR A 164 -1.95 19.37 10.45
CA THR A 164 -3.22 19.88 10.98
C THR A 164 -3.84 18.90 11.99
N ARG A 165 -3.87 17.59 11.71
CA ARG A 165 -4.39 16.59 12.65
C ARG A 165 -3.58 16.53 13.94
N MET A 166 -2.25 16.61 13.88
CA MET A 166 -1.39 16.58 15.08
C MET A 166 -1.62 17.81 15.95
N SER A 167 -1.73 19.00 15.35
CA SER A 167 -2.04 20.23 16.07
C SER A 167 -3.43 20.19 16.73
N GLN A 168 -4.43 19.62 16.05
CA GLN A 168 -5.77 19.43 16.60
C GLN A 168 -5.78 18.40 17.75
N ALA A 169 -5.02 17.32 17.64
CA ALA A 169 -4.88 16.31 18.69
C ALA A 169 -4.19 16.90 19.94
N SER A 170 -3.15 17.72 19.76
CA SER A 170 -2.48 18.49 20.81
C SER A 170 -3.43 19.42 21.56
N SER A 171 -4.29 20.15 20.82
CA SER A 171 -5.31 21.01 21.43
C SER A 171 -6.35 20.21 22.19
N SER A 172 -6.83 19.11 21.61
CA SER A 172 -7.84 18.23 22.21
C SER A 172 -7.35 17.60 23.51
N ALA A 173 -6.08 17.19 23.58
CA ALA A 173 -5.46 16.65 24.80
C ALA A 173 -5.59 17.64 25.97
N LYS A 174 -5.30 18.93 25.73
CA LYS A 174 -5.44 19.98 26.75
C LYS A 174 -6.91 20.17 27.16
N THR A 175 -7.82 20.20 26.20
CA THR A 175 -9.26 20.34 26.46
C THR A 175 -9.81 19.18 27.29
N TRP A 176 -9.35 17.96 27.05
CA TRP A 176 -9.82 16.77 27.78
C TRP A 176 -9.20 16.65 29.17
N LEU A 177 -7.95 17.09 29.34
CA LEU A 177 -7.30 17.11 30.64
C LEU A 177 -7.99 18.06 31.62
N LEU A 178 -8.43 19.24 31.16
CA LEU A 178 -8.91 20.29 32.05
C LEU A 178 -10.10 19.84 32.93
N PRO A 179 -11.20 19.24 32.40
CA PRO A 179 -12.27 18.68 33.22
C PRO A 179 -11.80 17.60 34.21
N ILE A 180 -10.89 16.72 33.80
CA ILE A 180 -10.35 15.66 34.66
C ILE A 180 -9.64 16.29 35.86
N VAL A 181 -8.79 17.28 35.62
CA VAL A 181 -8.04 17.98 36.67
C VAL A 181 -8.97 18.78 37.56
N THR A 182 -9.92 19.53 36.98
CA THR A 182 -10.92 20.29 37.75
C THR A 182 -11.71 19.37 38.68
N LEU A 183 -12.17 18.22 38.19
CA LEU A 183 -12.92 17.25 38.98
C LEU A 183 -12.05 16.61 40.08
N THR A 184 -10.89 16.08 39.72
CA THR A 184 -10.02 15.34 40.65
C THR A 184 -9.45 16.25 41.73
N TYR A 185 -8.93 17.42 41.37
CA TYR A 185 -8.37 18.36 42.34
C TYR A 185 -9.48 19.01 43.18
N GLY A 186 -10.60 19.39 42.58
CA GLY A 186 -11.76 19.93 43.33
C GLY A 186 -12.32 18.92 44.34
N TYR A 187 -12.44 17.65 43.96
CA TYR A 187 -12.87 16.59 44.87
C TYR A 187 -11.84 16.34 45.97
N ALA A 188 -10.55 16.26 45.63
CA ALA A 188 -9.49 16.05 46.61
C ALA A 188 -9.47 17.15 47.68
N VAL A 189 -9.65 18.41 47.27
CA VAL A 189 -9.72 19.55 48.20
C VAL A 189 -10.94 19.47 49.13
N THR A 190 -12.11 19.14 48.58
CA THR A 190 -13.37 19.13 49.35
C THR A 190 -13.51 17.93 50.28
N LYS A 191 -12.89 16.79 49.94
CA LYS A 191 -12.99 15.54 50.71
C LYS A 191 -11.74 15.17 51.47
N GLN A 192 -10.67 15.97 51.38
CA GLN A 192 -9.36 15.69 51.98
C GLN A 192 -8.82 14.30 51.57
N GLN A 193 -9.01 13.94 50.30
CA GLN A 193 -8.59 12.63 49.78
C GLN A 193 -7.35 12.80 48.89
N TRP A 194 -6.17 12.66 49.49
CA TRP A 194 -4.89 12.83 48.78
C TRP A 194 -4.72 11.86 47.59
N VAL A 195 -5.28 10.66 47.68
CA VAL A 195 -5.25 9.65 46.59
C VAL A 195 -5.90 10.19 45.31
N VAL A 196 -6.98 10.97 45.44
CA VAL A 196 -7.67 11.55 44.28
C VAL A 196 -6.84 12.66 43.63
N ALA A 197 -6.09 13.44 44.41
CA ALA A 197 -5.13 14.41 43.88
C ALA A 197 -4.00 13.71 43.10
N VAL A 198 -3.51 12.57 43.59
CA VAL A 198 -2.50 11.76 42.89
C VAL A 198 -3.04 11.20 41.57
N MET A 199 -4.30 10.77 41.50
CA MET A 199 -4.91 10.37 40.22
C MET A 199 -4.95 11.53 39.21
N GLY A 200 -5.27 12.74 39.66
CA GLY A 200 -5.19 13.94 38.82
C GLY A 200 -3.77 14.22 38.32
N LEU A 201 -2.76 14.09 39.20
CA LEU A 201 -1.35 14.23 38.81
C LEU A 201 -0.93 13.22 37.74
N ILE A 202 -1.31 11.96 37.89
CA ILE A 202 -1.05 10.91 36.90
C ILE A 202 -1.67 11.29 35.55
N ALA A 203 -2.92 11.78 35.55
CA ALA A 203 -3.56 12.25 34.33
C ALA A 203 -2.79 13.42 33.68
N VAL A 204 -2.34 14.41 34.46
CA VAL A 204 -1.53 15.53 33.94
C VAL A 204 -0.23 15.03 33.30
N ILE A 205 0.46 14.06 33.91
CA ILE A 205 1.69 13.47 33.35
C ILE A 205 1.40 12.76 32.03
N ILE A 206 0.39 11.89 32.00
CA ILE A 206 0.03 11.11 30.80
C ILE A 206 -0.34 12.05 29.64
N PHE A 207 -1.21 13.03 29.89
CA PHE A 207 -1.62 13.98 28.86
C PHE A 207 -0.46 14.89 28.44
N GLY A 208 0.43 15.27 29.35
CA GLY A 208 1.61 16.07 29.02
C GLY A 208 2.59 15.33 28.10
N VAL A 209 2.83 14.02 28.37
CA VAL A 209 3.65 13.16 27.50
C VAL A 209 2.98 12.97 26.14
N LEU A 210 1.67 12.72 26.11
CA LEU A 210 0.91 12.55 24.87
C LEU A 210 0.96 13.81 24.00
N ASP A 211 0.79 14.98 24.61
CA ASP A 211 0.82 16.27 23.93
C ASP A 211 2.21 16.62 23.40
N ALA A 212 3.26 16.35 24.19
CA ALA A 212 4.64 16.49 23.72
C ALA A 212 4.94 15.56 22.53
N ASN A 213 4.37 14.34 22.51
CA ASN A 213 4.49 13.45 21.35
C ASN A 213 3.79 14.01 20.11
N TYR A 214 2.57 14.54 20.24
CA TYR A 214 1.89 15.20 19.11
C TYR A 214 2.71 16.38 18.57
N LEU A 215 3.27 17.20 19.46
CA LEU A 215 4.14 18.31 19.07
C LEU A 215 5.41 17.84 18.33
N LYS A 216 6.03 16.76 18.81
CA LYS A 216 7.22 16.17 18.16
C LYS A 216 6.89 15.68 16.74
N GLN A 217 5.78 14.96 16.58
CA GLN A 217 5.33 14.48 15.28
C GLN A 217 5.00 15.64 14.35
N GLU A 218 4.27 16.66 14.84
CA GLU A 218 3.97 17.86 14.08
C GLU A 218 5.24 18.53 13.54
N ARG A 219 6.25 18.73 14.40
CA ARG A 219 7.55 19.31 14.01
C ARG A 219 8.28 18.45 12.97
N ALA A 220 8.23 17.13 13.09
CA ALA A 220 8.86 16.22 12.15
C ALA A 220 8.20 16.30 10.77
N PHE A 221 6.86 16.34 10.70
CA PHE A 221 6.13 16.53 9.45
C PHE A 221 6.29 17.93 8.85
N ARG A 222 6.43 18.99 9.67
CA ARG A 222 6.78 20.33 9.19
C ARG A 222 8.16 20.35 8.52
N LYS A 223 9.17 19.70 9.11
CA LYS A 223 10.50 19.55 8.46
C LYS A 223 10.41 18.81 7.14
N LEU A 224 9.58 17.76 7.07
CA LEU A 224 9.32 17.05 5.81
C LEU A 224 8.66 17.96 4.77
N TYR A 225 7.65 18.73 5.18
CA TYR A 225 6.99 19.71 4.33
C TYR A 225 7.99 20.69 3.72
N ASP A 226 8.85 21.29 4.55
CA ASP A 226 9.85 22.26 4.10
C ASP A 226 10.83 21.66 3.09
N ARG A 227 11.29 20.41 3.32
CA ARG A 227 12.17 19.69 2.39
C ARG A 227 11.52 19.45 1.03
N VAL A 228 10.25 19.02 1.02
CA VAL A 228 9.47 18.83 -0.20
C VAL A 228 9.18 20.17 -0.88
N ALA A 229 8.91 21.24 -0.12
CA ALA A 229 8.64 22.58 -0.60
C ALA A 229 9.88 23.29 -1.20
N VAL A 230 11.09 22.87 -0.85
CA VAL A 230 12.34 23.33 -1.48
C VAL A 230 12.77 22.45 -2.66
N GLY A 231 12.23 21.23 -2.77
CA GLY A 231 12.51 20.31 -3.88
C GLY A 231 13.73 19.42 -3.59
N SER A 232 13.94 19.10 -2.32
CA SER A 232 14.96 18.13 -1.89
C SER A 232 14.65 16.74 -2.48
N ALA A 233 15.65 15.86 -2.49
CA ALA A 233 15.52 14.46 -2.94
C ALA A 233 14.66 13.58 -2.00
N ILE A 234 13.42 13.98 -1.76
CA ILE A 234 12.41 13.20 -1.06
C ILE A 234 11.59 12.47 -2.12
N PRO A 235 11.41 11.14 -2.02
CA PRO A 235 10.56 10.40 -2.95
C PRO A 235 9.13 10.97 -2.98
N ALA A 236 8.55 11.08 -4.18
CA ALA A 236 7.20 11.58 -4.37
C ALA A 236 6.19 10.83 -3.50
N PHE A 237 5.29 11.58 -2.86
CA PHE A 237 4.26 11.06 -1.95
C PHE A 237 4.78 10.31 -0.72
N SER A 238 6.08 10.32 -0.43
CA SER A 238 6.61 9.71 0.79
C SER A 238 6.07 10.44 2.04
N MET A 239 5.47 9.68 2.95
CA MET A 239 4.95 10.18 4.22
C MET A 239 5.86 9.83 5.40
N ASN A 240 7.13 9.51 5.14
CA ASN A 240 8.12 9.19 6.16
C ASN A 240 8.89 10.46 6.61
N PRO A 241 8.61 11.02 7.81
CA PRO A 241 9.28 12.24 8.26
C PRO A 241 10.77 12.04 8.58
N ALA A 242 11.25 10.80 8.72
CA ALA A 242 12.67 10.53 8.97
C ALA A 242 13.56 10.94 7.79
N LEU A 243 13.01 10.96 6.58
CA LEU A 243 13.73 11.39 5.36
C LEU A 243 14.10 12.88 5.39
N ALA A 244 13.47 13.68 6.25
CA ALA A 244 13.85 15.08 6.45
C ALA A 244 15.08 15.25 7.37
N GLY A 245 15.47 14.20 8.08
CA GLY A 245 16.61 14.15 9.00
C GLY A 245 17.92 13.71 8.35
N PRO A 246 18.96 13.44 9.16
CA PRO A 246 20.19 12.82 8.69
C PRO A 246 19.96 11.46 8.05
N ALA A 247 20.83 11.05 7.12
CA ALA A 247 20.73 9.74 6.48
C ALA A 247 20.72 8.60 7.52
N GLY A 248 19.78 7.68 7.40
CA GLY A 248 19.61 6.55 8.34
C GLY A 248 18.86 6.91 9.63
N ALA A 249 18.31 8.12 9.75
CA ALA A 249 17.44 8.45 10.87
C ALA A 249 16.21 7.51 10.92
N LYS A 250 15.83 7.08 12.12
CA LYS A 250 14.60 6.33 12.38
C LYS A 250 13.56 7.25 13.01
N VAL A 251 12.28 6.97 12.75
CA VAL A 251 11.19 7.68 13.41
C VAL A 251 11.19 7.33 14.90
N ASN A 252 11.32 8.35 15.76
CA ASN A 252 11.16 8.21 17.21
C ASN A 252 9.80 8.76 17.63
N TYR A 253 8.95 7.89 18.16
CA TYR A 253 7.58 8.22 18.60
C TYR A 253 7.48 8.62 20.08
N TRP A 254 8.59 8.66 20.82
CA TRP A 254 8.61 9.13 22.20
C TRP A 254 9.08 10.59 22.26
N PRO A 255 8.46 11.45 23.07
CA PRO A 255 8.86 12.85 23.18
C PRO A 255 10.24 12.99 23.80
N ASP A 256 11.02 13.96 23.31
CA ASP A 256 12.29 14.30 23.95
C ASP A 256 12.06 15.33 25.07
N TRP A 257 13.07 15.54 25.90
CA TRP A 257 13.01 16.49 26.99
C TRP A 257 12.75 17.94 26.52
N GLU A 258 13.21 18.27 25.32
CA GLU A 258 12.96 19.56 24.67
C GLU A 258 11.49 19.74 24.28
N ASP A 259 10.77 18.67 23.96
CA ASP A 259 9.35 18.72 23.62
C ASP A 259 8.50 18.95 24.87
N LEU A 260 8.85 18.29 25.99
CA LEU A 260 8.19 18.48 27.27
C LEU A 260 8.40 19.90 27.85
N ARG A 261 9.59 20.47 27.67
CA ARG A 261 9.91 21.85 28.08
C ARG A 261 9.46 22.92 27.08
N SER A 262 8.83 22.51 25.98
CA SER A 262 8.42 23.45 24.95
C SER A 262 7.39 24.46 25.47
N TRP A 263 7.35 25.63 24.83
CA TRP A 263 6.38 26.68 25.13
C TRP A 263 4.92 26.23 24.96
N ALA A 264 4.67 25.22 24.13
CA ALA A 264 3.32 24.69 23.92
C ALA A 264 2.85 23.74 25.02
N VAL A 265 3.78 23.13 25.78
CA VAL A 265 3.50 22.10 26.78
C VAL A 265 3.75 22.63 28.19
N ALA A 266 4.97 23.05 28.51
CA ALA A 266 5.37 23.37 29.88
C ALA A 266 4.46 24.39 30.60
N PRO A 267 4.01 25.49 29.97
CA PRO A 267 3.12 26.45 30.62
C PRO A 267 1.72 25.92 30.94
N VAL A 268 1.27 24.86 30.26
CA VAL A 268 -0.05 24.25 30.49
C VAL A 268 0.04 23.19 31.58
N TYR A 269 0.95 22.23 31.45
CA TYR A 269 1.02 21.09 32.38
C TYR A 269 1.82 21.42 33.65
N GLY A 270 2.82 22.29 33.57
CA GLY A 270 3.67 22.66 34.72
C GLY A 270 2.88 23.20 35.91
N PRO A 271 2.04 24.24 35.74
CA PRO A 271 1.20 24.75 36.82
C PRO A 271 0.21 23.71 37.37
N LEU A 272 -0.36 22.85 36.51
CA LEU A 272 -1.28 21.79 36.94
C LEU A 272 -0.57 20.70 37.77
N LEU A 273 0.69 20.38 37.45
CA LEU A 273 1.52 19.48 38.26
C LEU A 273 1.84 20.11 39.62
N LEU A 274 2.31 21.36 39.65
CA LEU A 274 2.65 22.04 40.89
C LEU A 274 1.43 22.19 41.81
N GLY A 275 0.28 22.57 41.24
CA GLY A 275 -0.99 22.67 41.98
C GLY A 275 -1.44 21.32 42.53
N GLY A 276 -1.37 20.25 41.74
CA GLY A 276 -1.73 18.91 42.20
C GLY A 276 -0.84 18.40 43.33
N ILE A 277 0.48 18.65 43.26
CA ILE A 277 1.43 18.29 44.31
C ILE A 277 1.08 19.03 45.61
N ALA A 278 0.84 20.34 45.53
CA ALA A 278 0.47 21.14 46.68
C ALA A 278 -0.82 20.63 47.34
N ILE A 279 -1.85 20.30 46.54
CA ILE A 279 -3.11 19.74 47.02
C ILE A 279 -2.91 18.36 47.67
N ALA A 280 -2.13 17.49 47.05
CA ALA A 280 -1.88 16.15 47.58
C ALA A 280 -1.14 16.19 48.93
N VAL A 281 -0.13 17.05 49.05
CA VAL A 281 0.62 17.23 50.31
C VAL A 281 -0.29 17.83 51.39
N TRP A 282 -1.08 18.85 51.06
CA TRP A 282 -2.01 19.46 52.01
C TRP A 282 -3.07 18.47 52.52
N ALA A 283 -3.69 17.70 51.62
CA ALA A 283 -4.71 16.71 51.98
C ALA A 283 -4.16 15.50 52.73
N HIS A 284 -2.84 15.24 52.68
CA HIS A 284 -2.21 14.16 53.44
C HIS A 284 -1.90 14.56 54.89
N CYS A 285 -1.70 15.85 55.15
CA CYS A 285 -1.34 16.38 56.46
C CYS A 285 -2.55 16.70 57.37
N GLN A 286 -3.78 16.52 56.88
CA GLN A 286 -5.04 16.74 57.61
C GLN A 286 -5.65 15.41 58.04
#